data_AF-A0A9W7B9R1-F1
#
_entry.id   AF-A0A9W7B9R1-F1
#
_cell.length_a   1.000
_cell.length_b   1.000
_cell.length_c   1.000
_cell.angle_alpha   90.00
_cell.angle_beta   90.00
_cell.angle_gamma   90.00
#
_symmetry.space_group_name_H-M   'P 1'
#
loop_
_entity.id
_entity.type
_entity.pdbx_description
1 polymer ?
#
loop_
_entity_poly.entity_id
_entity_poly.type
_entity_poly.pdbx_seq_one_letter_code
_entity_poly.pdbx_strand_id
1 'polypeptide(L)'
;MPAVPLSLQTQAQLKAKYAASTEAGQTPEEINADLQANLPAIVLFNQIDEDSSGFVDKKELKKLLMSLPKKKPVEPEGGWGEAGPPKFVPFDELVDSLDTDKDSQITLEEWLANLDKLPGLKMAITGALDASTGKISGYVSLEQRLDDLLAEKAKIDAEITAIREKIGSAGITVFRQIDIDHDGTISQKELLRALKHLPRPKGVKGPKVSIEDLAATLDVNGDGAISEDEWLAQIHTLPALKASIEEAIDPATGKIIGYRSLEQQLWKLQKNVTDLEARIAGGEEGPALTEELEKRKKAAQKLVDKGIQPEAFEEEEAK
;
A
#
# COMPACT_ATOMS: atom_id res chain seq x y z
N MET A 1 -19.22 -6.83 35.41
CA MET A 1 -18.52 -6.27 34.24
C MET A 1 -17.33 -5.48 34.75
N PRO A 2 -16.14 -5.56 34.14
CA PRO A 2 -15.02 -4.68 34.51
C PRO A 2 -15.44 -3.21 34.33
N ALA A 3 -14.91 -2.32 35.17
CA ALA A 3 -15.21 -0.89 35.10
C ALA A 3 -14.70 -0.30 33.78
N VAL A 4 -15.60 -0.03 32.83
CA VAL A 4 -15.28 0.70 31.61
C VAL A 4 -15.05 2.17 32.01
N PRO A 5 -13.87 2.76 31.74
CA PRO A 5 -13.64 4.16 32.05
C PRO A 5 -14.57 5.03 31.19
N LEU A 6 -15.43 5.80 31.85
CA LEU A 6 -16.31 6.79 31.22
C LEU A 6 -15.58 8.12 31.05
N SER A 7 -15.91 8.88 30.01
CA SER A 7 -15.43 10.24 29.78
C SER A 7 -15.86 11.16 30.92
N LEU A 8 -15.14 12.27 31.12
CA LEU A 8 -15.50 13.25 32.15
C LEU A 8 -16.89 13.85 31.90
N GLN A 9 -17.28 14.02 30.63
CA GLN A 9 -18.60 14.54 30.28
C GLN A 9 -19.70 13.54 30.60
N THR A 10 -19.55 12.27 30.22
CA THR A 10 -20.52 11.23 30.58
C THR A 10 -20.65 11.06 32.09
N GLN A 11 -19.54 11.12 32.83
CA GLN A 11 -19.58 11.12 34.30
C GLN A 11 -20.32 12.34 34.87
N ALA A 12 -20.15 13.53 34.29
CA ALA A 12 -20.84 14.74 34.72
C ALA A 12 -22.35 14.63 34.47
N GLN A 13 -22.76 14.15 33.30
CA GLN A 13 -24.17 13.93 32.96
C GLN A 13 -24.82 12.89 33.87
N LEU A 14 -24.14 11.78 34.18
CA LEU A 14 -24.66 10.78 35.13
C LEU A 14 -24.81 11.35 36.54
N LYS A 15 -23.87 12.19 37.00
CA LYS A 15 -24.00 12.89 38.29
C LYS A 15 -25.18 13.85 38.30
N ALA A 16 -25.40 14.59 37.22
CA ALA A 16 -26.55 15.49 37.07
C ALA A 16 -27.86 14.69 37.10
N LYS A 17 -27.96 13.59 36.35
CA LYS A 17 -29.13 12.69 36.37
C LYS A 17 -29.39 12.12 37.76
N TYR A 18 -28.36 11.69 38.49
CA TYR A 18 -28.47 11.19 39.86
C TYR A 18 -29.03 12.27 40.81
N ALA A 19 -28.51 13.50 40.72
CA ALA A 19 -28.98 14.63 41.53
C ALA A 19 -30.46 14.96 41.24
N ALA A 20 -30.83 15.09 39.96
CA ALA A 20 -32.21 15.35 39.54
C ALA A 20 -33.18 14.26 40.00
N SER A 21 -32.77 12.99 39.92
CA SER A 21 -33.58 11.85 40.37
C SER A 21 -33.77 11.83 41.90
N THR A 22 -32.73 12.22 42.64
CA THR A 22 -32.81 12.39 44.09
C THR A 22 -33.77 13.53 44.47
N GLU A 23 -33.70 14.65 43.75
CA GLU A 23 -34.62 15.79 43.94
C GLU A 23 -36.07 15.44 43.57
N ALA A 24 -36.27 14.54 42.59
CA ALA A 24 -37.56 13.98 42.23
C ALA A 24 -38.09 12.93 43.25
N GLY A 25 -37.34 12.65 44.31
CA GLY A 25 -37.76 11.77 45.41
C GLY A 25 -37.47 10.29 45.22
N GLN A 26 -36.66 9.91 44.21
CA GLN A 26 -36.22 8.52 44.04
C GLN A 26 -35.18 8.14 45.09
N THR A 27 -35.22 6.89 45.54
CA THR A 27 -34.24 6.33 46.47
C THR A 27 -32.93 6.01 45.75
N PRO A 28 -31.78 6.02 46.46
CA PRO A 28 -30.51 5.59 45.90
C PRO A 28 -30.55 4.18 45.29
N GLU A 29 -31.34 3.27 45.87
CA GLU A 29 -31.53 1.91 45.37
C GLU A 29 -32.26 1.89 44.02
N GLU A 30 -33.32 2.69 43.86
CA GLU A 30 -34.07 2.81 42.60
C GLU A 30 -33.18 3.41 41.50
N ILE A 31 -32.44 4.46 41.82
CA ILE A 31 -31.54 5.12 40.85
C ILE A 31 -30.42 4.16 40.42
N ASN A 32 -29.81 3.43 41.36
CA ASN A 32 -28.78 2.45 41.04
C ASN A 32 -29.34 1.29 40.21
N ALA A 33 -30.56 0.84 40.47
CA ALA A 33 -31.21 -0.19 39.67
C ALA A 33 -31.45 0.29 38.23
N ASP A 34 -31.91 1.53 38.02
CA ASP A 34 -32.08 2.14 36.70
C ASP A 34 -30.74 2.25 35.94
N LEU A 35 -29.70 2.73 36.62
CA LEU A 35 -28.35 2.85 36.03
C LEU A 35 -27.77 1.49 35.65
N GLN A 36 -28.00 0.45 36.45
CA GLN A 36 -27.55 -0.92 36.13
C GLN A 36 -28.34 -1.49 34.94
N ALA A 37 -29.65 -1.27 34.88
CA ALA A 37 -30.47 -1.70 33.75
C ALA A 37 -30.04 -1.03 32.43
N ASN A 38 -29.59 0.22 32.50
CA ASN A 38 -29.14 1.01 31.36
C ASN A 38 -27.62 0.97 31.12
N LEU A 39 -26.86 0.23 31.92
CA LEU A 39 -25.39 0.18 31.82
C LEU A 39 -24.89 -0.13 30.40
N PRO A 40 -25.48 -1.09 29.64
CA PRO A 40 -25.08 -1.33 28.25
C PRO A 40 -25.27 -0.12 27.34
N ALA A 41 -26.36 0.62 27.50
CA ALA A 41 -26.66 1.80 26.71
C ALA A 41 -25.72 2.97 27.06
N ILE A 42 -25.33 3.11 28.33
CA ILE A 42 -24.38 4.11 28.82
C ILE A 42 -22.97 3.83 28.27
N VAL A 43 -22.51 2.58 28.36
CA VAL A 43 -21.19 2.18 27.83
C VAL A 43 -21.12 2.41 26.33
N LEU A 44 -22.21 2.12 25.61
CA LEU A 44 -22.28 2.38 24.19
C LEU A 44 -22.25 3.87 23.86
N PHE A 45 -23.05 4.69 24.54
CA PHE A 45 -23.05 6.15 24.36
C PHE A 45 -21.63 6.71 24.48
N ASN A 46 -20.92 6.30 25.54
CA ASN A 46 -19.53 6.69 25.76
C ASN A 46 -18.54 6.12 24.72
N GLN A 47 -18.86 4.99 24.09
CA GLN A 47 -17.99 4.40 23.06
C GLN A 47 -18.12 5.15 21.73
N ILE A 48 -19.32 5.68 21.42
CA ILE A 48 -19.60 6.33 20.14
C ILE A 48 -19.35 7.84 20.17
N ASP A 49 -19.39 8.46 21.34
CA ASP A 49 -18.90 9.83 21.62
C ASP A 49 -17.36 9.85 21.53
N GLU A 50 -16.83 9.92 20.31
CA GLU A 50 -15.40 9.77 20.01
C GLU A 50 -14.61 10.99 20.46
N ASP A 51 -15.21 12.17 20.35
CA ASP A 51 -14.58 13.44 20.74
C ASP A 51 -14.80 13.80 22.21
N SER A 52 -15.54 12.95 22.95
CA SER A 52 -15.90 13.18 24.36
C SER A 52 -16.61 14.52 24.56
N SER A 53 -17.39 14.96 23.56
CA SER A 53 -18.22 16.16 23.63
C SER A 53 -19.35 16.01 24.66
N GLY A 54 -19.73 14.77 25.00
CA GLY A 54 -20.88 14.46 25.83
C GLY A 54 -22.18 14.35 25.04
N PHE A 55 -22.12 14.36 23.71
CA PHE A 55 -23.27 14.24 22.83
C PHE A 55 -22.96 13.22 21.74
N VAL A 56 -24.01 12.69 21.10
CA VAL A 56 -23.86 11.83 19.92
C VAL A 56 -24.37 12.56 18.71
N ASP A 57 -23.48 12.84 17.77
CA ASP A 57 -23.84 13.51 16.52
C ASP A 57 -24.33 12.53 15.43
N LYS A 58 -24.82 13.07 14.31
CA LYS A 58 -25.27 12.25 13.17
C LYS A 58 -24.17 11.36 12.57
N LYS A 59 -22.90 11.77 12.63
CA LYS A 59 -21.77 11.00 12.08
C LYS A 59 -21.43 9.82 12.98
N GLU A 60 -21.36 10.05 14.29
CA GLU A 60 -21.12 9.02 15.31
C GLU A 60 -22.23 7.97 15.30
N LEU A 61 -23.50 8.42 15.27
CA LEU A 61 -24.65 7.52 15.15
C LEU A 61 -24.62 6.73 13.83
N LYS A 62 -24.27 7.36 12.71
CA LYS A 62 -24.13 6.65 11.42
C LYS A 62 -23.00 5.62 11.47
N LYS A 63 -21.87 5.94 12.11
CA LYS A 63 -20.74 5.03 12.29
C LYS A 63 -21.12 3.84 13.17
N LEU A 64 -21.86 4.06 14.25
CA LEU A 64 -22.48 3.01 15.05
C LEU A 64 -23.30 2.07 14.16
N LEU A 65 -24.26 2.59 13.39
CA LEU A 65 -25.11 1.77 12.52
C LEU A 65 -24.31 0.97 11.48
N MET A 66 -23.19 1.51 10.99
CA MET A 66 -22.30 0.79 10.07
C MET A 66 -21.48 -0.30 10.75
N SER A 67 -21.21 -0.17 12.05
CA SER A 67 -20.48 -1.17 12.86
C SER A 67 -21.36 -2.33 13.33
N LEU A 68 -22.69 -2.14 13.35
CA LEU A 68 -23.64 -3.16 13.74
C LEU A 68 -23.74 -4.27 12.68
N PRO A 69 -24.00 -5.52 13.10
CA PRO A 69 -24.16 -6.62 12.17
C PRO A 69 -25.32 -6.37 11.20
N LYS A 70 -25.04 -6.43 9.90
CA LYS A 70 -26.04 -6.24 8.82
C LYS A 70 -27.02 -7.41 8.65
N LYS A 71 -26.94 -8.41 9.52
CA LYS A 71 -27.81 -9.60 9.45
C LYS A 71 -29.19 -9.23 10.00
N LYS A 72 -30.24 -9.81 9.42
CA LYS A 72 -31.60 -9.63 9.95
C LYS A 72 -31.64 -10.05 11.43
N PRO A 73 -32.41 -9.34 12.27
CA PRO A 73 -32.56 -9.70 13.68
C PRO A 73 -32.98 -11.17 13.80
N VAL A 74 -32.26 -11.93 14.61
CA VAL A 74 -32.58 -13.34 14.87
C VAL A 74 -33.77 -13.39 15.82
N GLU A 75 -34.71 -14.28 15.53
CA GLU A 75 -35.89 -14.49 16.38
C GLU A 75 -35.48 -15.00 17.77
N PRO A 76 -35.98 -14.41 18.87
CA PRO A 76 -35.65 -14.84 20.22
C PRO A 76 -36.28 -16.21 20.56
N GLU A 77 -35.72 -16.92 21.55
CA GLU A 77 -36.33 -18.13 22.11
C GLU A 77 -37.73 -17.78 22.67
N GLY A 78 -38.78 -18.27 22.00
CA GLY A 78 -40.18 -17.92 22.30
C GLY A 78 -40.93 -17.21 21.17
N GLY A 79 -40.23 -16.86 20.09
CA GLY A 79 -40.80 -16.19 18.93
C GLY A 79 -41.05 -14.69 19.15
N TRP A 80 -41.44 -13.98 18.10
CA TRP A 80 -41.69 -12.52 18.16
C TRP A 80 -42.94 -12.10 18.96
N GLY A 81 -43.69 -13.04 19.52
CA GLY A 81 -44.99 -12.78 20.15
C GLY A 81 -45.99 -12.10 19.21
N GLU A 82 -47.02 -11.45 19.77
CA GLU A 82 -48.04 -10.72 18.98
C GLU A 82 -47.51 -9.47 18.28
N ALA A 83 -46.40 -8.90 18.77
CA ALA A 83 -45.81 -7.68 18.24
C ALA A 83 -45.10 -7.89 16.88
N GLY A 84 -44.69 -9.11 16.59
CA GLY A 84 -43.95 -9.44 15.37
C GLY A 84 -42.51 -8.88 15.35
N PRO A 85 -41.77 -9.09 14.25
CA PRO A 85 -40.39 -8.63 14.14
C PRO A 85 -40.28 -7.09 14.19
N PRO A 86 -39.14 -6.55 14.68
CA PRO A 86 -38.92 -5.12 14.72
C PRO A 86 -39.08 -4.49 13.33
N LYS A 87 -39.84 -3.40 13.27
CA LYS A 87 -39.98 -2.61 12.04
C LYS A 87 -38.66 -1.90 11.72
N PHE A 88 -38.32 -1.85 10.45
CA PHE A 88 -37.23 -1.02 9.96
C PHE A 88 -37.58 0.46 10.12
N VAL A 89 -36.66 1.24 10.68
CA VAL A 89 -36.79 2.69 10.86
C VAL A 89 -35.73 3.36 9.97
N PRO A 90 -36.12 4.23 9.02
CA PRO A 90 -35.19 5.05 8.24
C PRO A 90 -34.26 5.90 9.12
N PHE A 91 -33.09 6.25 8.60
CA PHE A 91 -32.08 6.97 9.39
C PHE A 91 -32.59 8.30 9.94
N ASP A 92 -33.28 9.10 9.13
CA ASP A 92 -33.78 10.41 9.58
C ASP A 92 -34.86 10.27 10.66
N GLU A 93 -35.74 9.27 10.56
CA GLU A 93 -36.74 8.96 11.61
C GLU A 93 -36.09 8.43 12.89
N LEU A 94 -34.98 7.69 12.75
CA LEU A 94 -34.20 7.19 13.88
C LEU A 94 -33.53 8.36 14.62
N VAL A 95 -32.94 9.31 13.89
CA VAL A 95 -32.37 10.52 14.49
C VAL A 95 -33.46 11.33 15.17
N ASP A 96 -34.56 11.64 14.49
CA ASP A 96 -35.69 12.40 15.05
C ASP A 96 -36.32 11.72 16.29
N SER A 97 -36.19 10.40 16.41
CA SER A 97 -36.65 9.66 17.59
C SER A 97 -35.70 9.78 18.77
N LEU A 98 -34.39 9.92 18.52
CA LEU A 98 -33.35 10.03 19.54
C LEU A 98 -33.04 11.48 19.92
N ASP A 99 -33.19 12.42 19.00
CA ASP A 99 -32.97 13.86 19.14
C ASP A 99 -34.34 14.54 19.31
N THR A 100 -34.82 14.63 20.55
CA THR A 100 -36.21 15.02 20.85
C THR A 100 -36.41 16.51 20.70
N ASP A 101 -35.41 17.31 21.08
CA ASP A 101 -35.46 18.76 20.97
C ASP A 101 -34.99 19.29 19.60
N LYS A 102 -34.44 18.41 18.76
CA LYS A 102 -34.00 18.66 17.37
C LYS A 102 -32.84 19.63 17.29
N ASP A 103 -31.98 19.65 18.31
CA ASP A 103 -30.78 20.49 18.34
C ASP A 103 -29.58 19.86 17.61
N SER A 104 -29.78 18.68 17.01
CA SER A 104 -28.77 17.87 16.31
C SER A 104 -27.69 17.24 17.21
N GLN A 105 -27.89 17.23 18.52
CA GLN A 105 -27.00 16.64 19.51
C GLN A 105 -27.80 15.68 20.40
N ILE A 106 -27.63 14.37 20.20
CA ILE A 106 -28.33 13.39 21.03
C ILE A 106 -27.63 13.32 22.39
N THR A 107 -28.29 13.79 23.44
CA THR A 107 -27.77 13.73 24.81
C THR A 107 -27.88 12.31 25.40
N LEU A 108 -27.14 12.03 26.48
CA LEU A 108 -27.29 10.75 27.20
C LEU A 108 -28.72 10.57 27.72
N GLU A 109 -29.38 11.64 28.12
CA GLU A 109 -30.75 11.59 28.63
C GLU A 109 -31.74 11.18 27.53
N GLU A 110 -31.68 11.84 26.37
CA GLU A 110 -32.54 11.49 25.25
C GLU A 110 -32.21 10.11 24.69
N TRP A 111 -30.93 9.74 24.63
CA TRP A 111 -30.49 8.39 24.25
C TRP A 111 -31.16 7.33 25.13
N LEU A 112 -31.08 7.47 26.45
CA LEU A 112 -31.67 6.51 27.39
C LEU A 112 -33.21 6.53 27.35
N ALA A 113 -33.84 7.69 27.24
CA ALA A 113 -35.29 7.83 27.22
C ALA A 113 -35.93 7.29 25.93
N ASN A 114 -35.20 7.30 24.82
CA ASN A 114 -35.74 6.98 23.50
C ASN A 114 -35.27 5.63 22.93
N LEU A 115 -34.22 5.01 23.47
CA LEU A 115 -33.72 3.73 22.94
C LEU A 115 -34.77 2.61 23.00
N ASP A 116 -35.63 2.60 24.02
CA ASP A 116 -36.73 1.64 24.16
C ASP A 116 -37.82 1.79 23.10
N LYS A 117 -37.94 2.99 22.51
CA LYS A 117 -38.86 3.26 21.40
C LYS A 117 -38.34 2.67 20.08
N LEU A 118 -37.08 2.25 20.03
CA LEU A 118 -36.39 1.70 18.87
C LEU A 118 -35.97 0.23 19.13
N PRO A 119 -36.92 -0.72 19.21
CA PRO A 119 -36.63 -2.10 19.59
C PRO A 119 -35.65 -2.79 18.64
N GLY A 120 -35.68 -2.45 17.35
CA GLY A 120 -34.75 -2.99 16.36
C GLY A 120 -33.31 -2.53 16.59
N LEU A 121 -33.10 -1.24 16.90
CA LEU A 121 -31.79 -0.70 17.22
C LEU A 121 -31.28 -1.27 18.54
N LYS A 122 -32.14 -1.31 19.57
CA LYS A 122 -31.82 -1.88 20.89
C LYS A 122 -31.37 -3.33 20.75
N MET A 123 -32.10 -4.17 20.01
CA MET A 123 -31.69 -5.56 19.74
C MET A 123 -30.34 -5.64 19.03
N ALA A 124 -30.15 -4.86 17.96
CA ALA A 124 -28.91 -4.88 17.18
C ALA A 124 -27.70 -4.50 18.04
N ILE A 125 -27.84 -3.46 18.87
CA ILE A 125 -26.84 -3.06 19.86
C ILE A 125 -26.56 -4.22 20.82
N THR A 126 -27.58 -4.71 21.53
CA THR A 126 -27.40 -5.74 22.57
C THR A 126 -26.77 -7.02 22.03
N GLY A 127 -27.10 -7.41 20.79
CA GLY A 127 -26.51 -8.58 20.14
C GLY A 127 -25.08 -8.37 19.62
N ALA A 128 -24.63 -7.12 19.50
CA ALA A 128 -23.28 -6.76 19.06
C ALA A 128 -22.31 -6.46 20.22
N LEU A 129 -22.83 -6.37 21.46
CA LEU A 129 -22.01 -6.14 22.65
C LEU A 129 -21.17 -7.38 22.99
N ASP A 130 -19.89 -7.16 23.20
CA ASP A 130 -19.01 -8.16 23.76
C ASP A 130 -19.31 -8.35 25.25
N ALA A 131 -19.54 -9.60 25.67
CA ALA A 131 -19.94 -9.91 27.04
C ALA A 131 -18.89 -9.57 28.10
N SER A 132 -17.62 -9.46 27.71
CA SER A 132 -16.51 -9.19 28.63
C SER A 132 -16.26 -7.69 28.82
N THR A 133 -16.41 -6.90 27.76
CA THR A 133 -16.09 -5.47 27.74
C THR A 133 -17.32 -4.57 27.76
N GLY A 134 -18.50 -5.08 27.40
CA GLY A 134 -19.71 -4.29 27.21
C GLY A 134 -19.64 -3.32 26.03
N LYS A 135 -18.64 -3.47 25.14
CA LYS A 135 -18.42 -2.64 23.96
C LYS A 135 -18.84 -3.35 22.69
N ILE A 136 -19.17 -2.61 21.63
CA ILE A 136 -19.35 -3.17 20.29
C ILE A 136 -17.97 -3.46 19.69
N SER A 137 -17.68 -4.73 19.45
CA SER A 137 -16.38 -5.20 18.93
C SER A 137 -16.09 -4.75 17.50
N GLY A 138 -17.13 -4.51 16.70
CA GLY A 138 -17.01 -3.99 15.33
C GLY A 138 -16.85 -2.46 15.23
N TYR A 139 -16.98 -1.75 16.36
CA TYR A 139 -16.84 -0.29 16.38
C TYR A 139 -15.38 0.09 16.60
N VAL A 140 -14.76 0.66 15.57
CA VAL A 140 -13.36 1.08 15.56
C VAL A 140 -13.32 2.59 15.32
N SER A 141 -12.66 3.34 16.20
CA SER A 141 -12.52 4.79 16.05
C SER A 141 -11.69 5.15 14.80
N LEU A 142 -11.77 6.39 14.33
CA LEU A 142 -10.98 6.80 13.15
C LEU A 142 -9.48 6.72 13.44
N GLU A 143 -9.08 7.05 14.67
CA GLU A 143 -7.71 6.99 15.17
C GLU A 143 -7.23 5.54 15.17
N GLN A 144 -8.00 4.62 15.75
CA GLN A 144 -7.64 3.20 15.75
C GLN A 144 -7.60 2.63 14.33
N ARG A 145 -8.49 3.07 13.44
CA ARG A 145 -8.47 2.69 12.03
C ARG A 145 -7.21 3.21 11.32
N LEU A 146 -6.75 4.40 11.66
CA LEU A 146 -5.51 4.98 11.14
C LEU A 146 -4.29 4.20 11.63
N ASP A 147 -4.25 3.84 12.90
CA ASP A 147 -3.17 3.02 13.47
C ASP A 147 -3.10 1.64 12.80
N ASP A 148 -4.24 0.98 12.58
CA ASP A 148 -4.31 -0.29 11.85
C ASP A 148 -3.78 -0.15 10.41
N LEU A 149 -4.18 0.91 9.71
CA LEU A 149 -3.70 1.19 8.35
C LEU A 149 -2.21 1.52 8.31
N LEU A 150 -1.69 2.23 9.30
CA LEU A 150 -0.26 2.52 9.43
C LEU A 150 0.55 1.25 9.71
N ALA A 151 0.02 0.34 10.55
CA ALA A 151 0.63 -0.95 10.81
C ALA A 151 0.62 -1.86 9.58
N GLU A 152 -0.47 -1.86 8.81
CA GLU A 152 -0.56 -2.57 7.52
C GLU A 152 0.42 -2.01 6.50
N LYS A 153 0.49 -0.67 6.38
CA LYS A 153 1.48 0.00 5.54
C LYS A 153 2.91 -0.39 5.93
N ALA A 154 3.23 -0.43 7.23
CA ALA A 154 4.56 -0.83 7.70
C ALA A 154 4.92 -2.29 7.31
N LYS A 155 3.94 -3.21 7.31
CA LYS A 155 4.15 -4.59 6.84
C LYS A 155 4.45 -4.62 5.34
N ILE A 156 3.67 -3.89 4.54
CA ILE A 156 3.89 -3.77 3.09
C ILE A 156 5.27 -3.17 2.80
N ASP A 157 5.66 -2.11 3.51
CA ASP A 157 6.98 -1.48 3.36
C ASP A 157 8.12 -2.46 3.70
N ALA A 158 7.95 -3.29 4.74
CA ALA A 158 8.92 -4.33 5.10
C ALA A 158 8.99 -5.44 4.05
N GLU A 159 7.86 -5.88 3.49
CA GLU A 159 7.81 -6.85 2.40
C GLU A 159 8.47 -6.31 1.13
N ILE A 160 8.21 -5.06 0.75
CA ILE A 160 8.86 -4.38 -0.38
C ILE A 160 10.37 -4.32 -0.17
N THR A 161 10.81 -3.98 1.05
CA THR A 161 12.25 -3.92 1.38
C THR A 161 12.89 -5.30 1.25
N ALA A 162 12.27 -6.35 1.80
CA ALA A 162 12.76 -7.72 1.68
C ALA A 162 12.78 -8.22 0.22
N ILE A 163 11.79 -7.84 -0.58
CA ILE A 163 11.76 -8.14 -2.02
C ILE A 163 12.90 -7.42 -2.74
N ARG A 164 13.14 -6.14 -2.45
CA ARG A 164 14.27 -5.37 -3.00
C ARG A 164 15.63 -5.95 -2.61
N GLU A 165 15.78 -6.42 -1.37
CA GLU A 165 17.01 -7.09 -0.92
C GLU A 165 17.24 -8.45 -1.61
N LYS A 166 16.17 -9.22 -1.83
CA LYS A 166 16.23 -10.51 -2.55
C LYS A 166 16.52 -10.36 -4.04
N ILE A 167 15.84 -9.41 -4.69
CA ILE A 167 16.01 -9.12 -6.13
C ILE A 167 17.34 -8.37 -6.37
N GLY A 168 17.85 -7.66 -5.36
CA GLY A 168 18.91 -6.67 -5.52
C GLY A 168 18.42 -5.47 -6.35
N SER A 169 19.07 -4.32 -6.22
CA SER A 169 18.84 -3.17 -7.12
C SER A 169 19.13 -3.46 -8.62
N ALA A 170 19.60 -4.68 -8.91
CA ALA A 170 20.15 -5.19 -10.15
C ALA A 170 19.28 -6.26 -10.86
N GLY A 171 18.06 -6.53 -10.41
CA GLY A 171 17.29 -7.67 -10.92
C GLY A 171 16.67 -7.41 -12.30
N ILE A 172 15.41 -6.99 -12.32
CA ILE A 172 14.59 -6.91 -13.54
C ILE A 172 15.05 -5.78 -14.47
N THR A 173 15.38 -4.61 -13.93
CA THR A 173 15.79 -3.46 -14.75
C THR A 173 17.10 -3.74 -15.49
N VAL A 174 18.07 -4.35 -14.83
CA VAL A 174 19.34 -4.74 -15.47
C VAL A 174 19.13 -5.93 -16.39
N PHE A 175 18.32 -6.93 -16.00
CA PHE A 175 17.98 -8.05 -16.88
C PHE A 175 17.47 -7.54 -18.23
N ARG A 176 16.46 -6.67 -18.22
CA ARG A 176 15.89 -6.04 -19.43
C ARG A 176 16.86 -5.14 -20.17
N GLN A 177 17.87 -4.62 -19.49
CA GLN A 177 18.90 -3.82 -20.13
C GLN A 177 19.91 -4.71 -20.86
N ILE A 178 20.20 -5.90 -20.32
CA ILE A 178 21.11 -6.89 -20.90
C ILE A 178 20.44 -7.65 -22.04
N ASP A 179 19.16 -8.03 -21.88
CA ASP A 179 18.28 -8.60 -22.91
C ASP A 179 18.01 -7.53 -23.99
N ILE A 180 18.85 -7.56 -25.02
CA ILE A 180 18.97 -6.51 -26.03
C ILE A 180 17.98 -6.72 -27.16
N ASP A 181 17.71 -7.97 -27.53
CA ASP A 181 16.73 -8.28 -28.56
C ASP A 181 15.32 -8.49 -28.00
N HIS A 182 15.15 -8.37 -26.68
CA HIS A 182 13.88 -8.44 -25.97
C HIS A 182 13.16 -9.77 -26.19
N ASP A 183 13.94 -10.85 -26.32
CA ASP A 183 13.42 -12.20 -26.47
C ASP A 183 12.98 -12.82 -25.13
N GLY A 184 13.21 -12.11 -24.02
CA GLY A 184 12.84 -12.52 -22.67
C GLY A 184 13.88 -13.40 -22.00
N THR A 185 15.05 -13.57 -22.62
CA THR A 185 16.18 -14.32 -22.10
C THR A 185 17.50 -13.56 -22.28
N ILE A 186 18.53 -13.93 -21.54
CA ILE A 186 19.89 -13.42 -21.75
C ILE A 186 20.71 -14.51 -22.42
N SER A 187 21.13 -14.25 -23.65
CA SER A 187 22.09 -15.08 -24.37
C SER A 187 23.52 -14.87 -23.85
N GLN A 188 24.40 -15.85 -24.09
CA GLN A 188 25.83 -15.73 -23.73
C GLN A 188 26.50 -14.49 -24.35
N LYS A 189 26.05 -14.05 -25.54
CA LYS A 189 26.59 -12.86 -26.22
C LYS A 189 26.20 -11.58 -25.52
N GLU A 190 24.99 -11.51 -25.00
CA GLU A 190 24.47 -10.37 -24.25
C GLU A 190 25.12 -10.29 -22.87
N LEU A 191 25.24 -11.42 -22.19
CA LEU A 191 26.00 -11.52 -20.94
C LEU A 191 27.44 -11.03 -21.15
N LEU A 192 28.10 -11.45 -22.24
CA LEU A 192 29.46 -11.00 -22.56
C LEU A 192 29.54 -9.49 -22.79
N ARG A 193 28.53 -8.93 -23.46
CA ARG A 193 28.45 -7.50 -23.73
C ARG A 193 28.25 -6.72 -22.43
N ALA A 194 27.39 -7.20 -21.53
CA ALA A 194 27.19 -6.62 -20.21
C ALA A 194 28.50 -6.62 -19.40
N LEU A 195 29.16 -7.78 -19.27
CA LEU A 195 30.41 -7.94 -18.52
C LEU A 195 31.53 -7.00 -18.98
N LYS A 196 31.57 -6.63 -20.28
CA LYS A 196 32.56 -5.68 -20.82
C LYS A 196 32.33 -4.23 -20.38
N HIS A 197 31.10 -3.88 -20.01
CA HIS A 197 30.72 -2.53 -19.57
C HIS A 197 30.71 -2.41 -18.05
N LEU A 198 30.70 -3.53 -17.32
CA LEU A 198 30.74 -3.53 -15.88
C LEU A 198 32.16 -3.23 -15.35
N PRO A 199 32.29 -2.49 -14.24
CA PRO A 199 33.55 -2.30 -13.56
C PRO A 199 34.09 -3.63 -13.05
N ARG A 200 35.42 -3.75 -13.00
CA ARG A 200 36.05 -4.93 -12.40
C ARG A 200 35.74 -4.95 -10.91
N PRO A 201 35.28 -6.09 -10.36
CA PRO A 201 34.85 -6.14 -8.97
C PRO A 201 36.05 -5.87 -8.06
N LYS A 202 35.98 -4.78 -7.28
CA LYS A 202 37.03 -4.43 -6.31
C LYS A 202 36.93 -5.38 -5.11
N GLY A 203 38.05 -5.99 -4.72
CA GLY A 203 38.14 -6.77 -3.46
C GLY A 203 37.67 -8.22 -3.53
N VAL A 204 37.17 -8.71 -4.67
CA VAL A 204 36.85 -10.14 -4.84
C VAL A 204 38.13 -10.93 -5.12
N LYS A 205 38.61 -11.68 -4.12
CA LYS A 205 39.72 -12.63 -4.26
C LYS A 205 39.15 -13.97 -4.73
N GLY A 206 39.42 -14.36 -5.98
CA GLY A 206 38.98 -15.64 -6.53
C GLY A 206 39.59 -15.94 -7.90
N PRO A 207 39.43 -17.18 -8.41
CA PRO A 207 39.84 -17.53 -9.76
C PRO A 207 39.11 -16.66 -10.80
N LYS A 208 39.74 -16.40 -11.95
CA LYS A 208 39.02 -15.83 -13.09
C LYS A 208 37.96 -16.84 -13.53
N VAL A 209 36.70 -16.57 -13.20
CA VAL A 209 35.56 -17.34 -13.67
C VAL A 209 35.37 -17.03 -15.15
N SER A 210 35.27 -18.07 -15.98
CA SER A 210 35.03 -17.89 -17.41
C SER A 210 33.58 -17.43 -17.65
N ILE A 211 33.30 -16.88 -18.82
CA ILE A 211 31.91 -16.50 -19.11
C ILE A 211 31.03 -17.74 -19.26
N GLU A 212 31.60 -18.84 -19.73
CA GLU A 212 30.95 -20.14 -19.83
C GLU A 212 30.52 -20.64 -18.46
N ASP A 213 31.37 -20.51 -17.43
CA ASP A 213 31.04 -20.91 -16.06
C ASP A 213 29.96 -20.00 -15.44
N LEU A 214 30.01 -18.69 -15.72
CA LEU A 214 28.98 -17.75 -15.26
C LEU A 214 27.63 -18.06 -15.90
N ALA A 215 27.61 -18.27 -17.22
CA ALA A 215 26.41 -18.62 -17.95
C ALA A 215 25.82 -19.95 -17.46
N ALA A 216 26.66 -20.97 -17.27
CA ALA A 216 26.23 -22.28 -16.76
C ALA A 216 25.74 -22.25 -15.30
N THR A 217 26.17 -21.27 -14.51
CA THR A 217 25.66 -21.10 -13.13
C THR A 217 24.29 -20.40 -13.13
N LEU A 218 24.07 -19.49 -14.09
CA LEU A 218 22.81 -18.76 -14.24
C LEU A 218 21.74 -19.61 -14.93
N ASP A 219 22.11 -20.37 -15.96
CA ASP A 219 21.24 -21.28 -16.72
C ASP A 219 21.02 -22.59 -15.94
N VAL A 220 19.95 -22.64 -15.14
CA VAL A 220 19.66 -23.76 -14.22
C VAL A 220 19.06 -24.93 -14.98
N ASN A 221 18.20 -24.64 -15.96
CA ASN A 221 17.47 -25.65 -16.71
C ASN A 221 18.32 -26.24 -17.87
N GLY A 222 19.42 -25.58 -18.23
CA GLY A 222 20.38 -26.01 -19.25
C GLY A 222 19.90 -25.82 -20.69
N ASP A 223 18.96 -24.91 -20.94
CA ASP A 223 18.40 -24.65 -22.26
C ASP A 223 19.28 -23.73 -23.14
N GLY A 224 20.35 -23.20 -22.57
CA GLY A 224 21.34 -22.36 -23.25
C GLY A 224 21.00 -20.86 -23.24
N ALA A 225 19.92 -20.47 -22.58
CA ALA A 225 19.52 -19.08 -22.35
C ALA A 225 19.22 -18.85 -20.86
N ILE A 226 19.42 -17.63 -20.37
CA ILE A 226 19.15 -17.30 -18.97
C ILE A 226 17.81 -16.58 -18.90
N SER A 227 16.78 -17.23 -18.39
CA SER A 227 15.47 -16.59 -18.19
C SER A 227 15.49 -15.53 -17.07
N GLU A 228 14.48 -14.65 -17.02
CA GLU A 228 14.35 -13.65 -15.95
C GLU A 228 14.31 -14.31 -14.56
N ASP A 229 13.58 -15.42 -14.43
CA ASP A 229 13.46 -16.18 -13.18
C ASP A 229 14.81 -16.77 -12.74
N GLU A 230 15.56 -17.33 -13.69
CA GLU A 230 16.89 -17.89 -13.44
C GLU A 230 17.90 -16.82 -13.06
N TRP A 231 17.89 -15.68 -13.76
CA TRP A 231 18.70 -14.52 -13.41
C TRP A 231 18.44 -14.08 -11.97
N LEU A 232 17.18 -13.85 -11.61
CA LEU A 232 16.78 -13.42 -10.26
C LEU A 232 17.13 -14.47 -9.20
N ALA A 233 16.96 -15.75 -9.53
CA ALA A 233 17.25 -16.85 -8.62
C ALA A 233 18.75 -17.10 -8.43
N GLN A 234 19.60 -16.84 -9.43
CA GLN A 234 21.02 -17.24 -9.37
C GLN A 234 22.00 -16.07 -9.19
N ILE A 235 21.61 -14.83 -9.49
CA ILE A 235 22.55 -13.67 -9.43
C ILE A 235 23.20 -13.48 -8.05
N HIS A 236 22.49 -13.82 -6.97
CA HIS A 236 23.01 -13.72 -5.61
C HIS A 236 24.08 -14.78 -5.27
N THR A 237 24.12 -15.89 -6.01
CA THR A 237 25.15 -16.94 -5.87
C THR A 237 26.47 -16.54 -6.52
N LEU A 238 26.45 -15.49 -7.36
CA LEU A 238 27.59 -14.92 -8.06
C LEU A 238 27.98 -13.56 -7.46
N PRO A 239 28.58 -13.51 -6.25
CA PRO A 239 28.83 -12.25 -5.53
C PRO A 239 29.72 -11.27 -6.30
N ALA A 240 30.63 -11.79 -7.14
CA ALA A 240 31.49 -10.97 -7.97
C ALA A 240 30.71 -10.22 -9.07
N LEU A 241 29.83 -10.94 -9.76
CA LEU A 241 28.98 -10.38 -10.80
C LEU A 241 27.99 -9.39 -10.19
N LYS A 242 27.35 -9.79 -9.09
CA LYS A 242 26.43 -8.93 -8.34
C LYS A 242 27.09 -7.62 -7.91
N ALA A 243 28.26 -7.67 -7.29
CA ALA A 243 28.98 -6.46 -6.85
C ALA A 243 29.37 -5.54 -8.03
N SER A 244 29.82 -6.12 -9.15
CA SER A 244 30.13 -5.38 -10.37
C SER A 244 28.90 -4.68 -10.95
N ILE A 245 27.74 -5.32 -10.92
CA ILE A 245 26.49 -4.72 -11.38
C ILE A 245 26.04 -3.62 -10.42
N GLU A 246 26.07 -3.86 -9.11
CA GLU A 246 25.71 -2.88 -8.08
C GLU A 246 26.58 -1.62 -8.14
N GLU A 247 27.89 -1.74 -8.41
CA GLU A 247 28.79 -0.59 -8.60
C GLU A 247 28.49 0.20 -9.88
N ALA A 248 27.90 -0.43 -10.89
CA ALA A 248 27.60 0.20 -12.18
C ALA A 248 26.19 0.80 -12.27
N ILE A 249 25.33 0.56 -11.28
CA ILE A 249 23.95 1.02 -11.28
C ILE A 249 23.86 2.48 -10.84
N ASP A 250 23.10 3.26 -11.60
CA ASP A 250 22.63 4.57 -11.18
C ASP A 250 21.55 4.41 -10.08
N PRO A 251 21.74 4.99 -8.87
CA PRO A 251 20.79 4.83 -7.77
C PRO A 251 19.39 5.40 -8.02
N ALA A 252 19.26 6.39 -8.92
CA ALA A 252 17.98 7.01 -9.24
C ALA A 252 17.20 6.22 -10.30
N THR A 253 17.89 5.66 -11.30
CA THR A 253 17.24 4.97 -12.43
C THR A 253 17.23 3.45 -12.33
N GLY A 254 18.12 2.85 -11.53
CA GLY A 254 18.30 1.41 -11.43
C GLY A 254 18.93 0.77 -12.69
N LYS A 255 19.44 1.58 -13.62
CA LYS A 255 20.08 1.14 -14.87
C LYS A 255 21.61 1.16 -14.76
N ILE A 256 22.28 0.30 -15.51
CA ILE A 256 23.74 0.34 -15.69
C ILE A 256 24.12 1.64 -16.42
N ILE A 257 24.97 2.44 -15.78
CA ILE A 257 25.46 3.71 -16.31
C ILE A 257 26.26 3.46 -17.60
N GLY A 258 25.94 4.21 -18.66
CA GLY A 258 26.64 4.15 -19.93
C GLY A 258 26.36 2.89 -20.79
N TYR A 259 25.51 1.97 -20.32
CA TYR A 259 25.10 0.80 -21.10
C TYR A 259 23.90 1.12 -21.99
N ARG A 260 24.18 1.41 -23.27
CA ARG A 260 23.16 1.77 -24.27
C ARG A 260 22.53 0.56 -24.94
N SER A 261 21.21 0.63 -25.15
CA SER A 261 20.46 -0.31 -26.00
C SER A 261 20.90 -0.20 -27.48
N LEU A 262 20.46 -1.11 -28.36
CA LEU A 262 20.81 -1.01 -29.78
C LEU A 262 20.15 0.19 -30.46
N GLU A 263 18.94 0.55 -30.03
CA GLU A 263 18.15 1.69 -30.48
C GLU A 263 18.89 3.00 -30.14
N GLN A 264 19.36 3.12 -28.89
CA GLN A 264 20.16 4.24 -28.42
C GLN A 264 21.53 4.31 -29.10
N GLN A 265 22.15 3.15 -29.39
CA GLN A 265 23.38 3.09 -30.16
C GLN A 265 23.17 3.55 -31.60
N LEU A 266 22.09 3.12 -32.26
CA LEU A 266 21.74 3.52 -33.60
C LEU A 266 21.48 5.04 -33.65
N TRP A 267 20.68 5.56 -32.73
CA TRP A 267 20.43 7.00 -32.63
C TRP A 267 21.74 7.79 -32.50
N LYS A 268 22.65 7.36 -31.61
CA LYS A 268 23.95 8.05 -31.46
C LYS A 268 24.81 7.94 -32.71
N LEU A 269 24.82 6.78 -33.39
CA LEU A 269 25.54 6.62 -34.66
C LEU A 269 24.98 7.56 -35.73
N GLN A 270 23.66 7.68 -35.85
CA GLN A 270 23.01 8.60 -36.78
C GLN A 270 23.32 10.06 -36.45
N LYS A 271 23.25 10.47 -35.17
CA LYS A 271 23.65 11.82 -34.72
C LYS A 271 25.11 12.12 -35.13
N ASN A 272 26.04 11.21 -34.86
CA ASN A 272 27.44 11.38 -35.26
C ASN A 272 27.61 11.48 -36.78
N VAL A 273 26.84 10.72 -37.57
CA VAL A 273 26.88 10.81 -39.04
C VAL A 273 26.43 12.20 -39.48
N THR A 274 25.31 12.70 -38.97
CA THR A 274 24.79 14.04 -39.27
C THR A 274 25.80 15.13 -38.88
N ASP A 275 26.40 15.04 -37.70
CA ASP A 275 27.38 16.02 -37.22
C ASP A 275 28.66 16.03 -38.09
N LEU A 276 29.13 14.85 -38.50
CA LEU A 276 30.28 14.72 -39.40
C LEU A 276 29.97 15.24 -40.81
N GLU A 277 28.77 14.98 -41.33
CA GLU A 277 28.32 15.53 -42.62
C GLU A 277 28.23 17.06 -42.58
N ALA A 278 27.73 17.63 -41.48
CA ALA A 278 27.67 19.07 -41.28
C ALA A 278 29.07 19.71 -41.22
N ARG A 279 30.03 19.09 -40.53
CA ARG A 279 31.43 19.56 -40.48
C ARG A 279 32.10 19.56 -41.85
N ILE A 280 31.91 18.48 -42.62
CA ILE A 280 32.42 18.39 -44.00
C ILE A 280 31.77 19.46 -44.89
N ALA A 281 30.45 19.65 -44.78
CA ALA A 281 29.75 20.70 -45.51
C ALA A 281 30.21 22.12 -45.11
N GLY A 282 30.67 22.28 -43.86
CA GLY A 282 31.26 23.51 -43.32
C GLY A 282 32.72 23.77 -43.76
N GLY A 283 33.32 22.89 -44.57
CA GLY A 283 34.66 23.04 -45.13
C GLY A 283 35.78 22.37 -44.33
N GLU A 284 35.46 21.54 -43.33
CA GLU A 284 36.47 20.65 -42.74
C GLU A 284 36.79 19.50 -43.70
N GLU A 285 38.04 19.40 -44.14
CA GLU A 285 38.49 18.38 -45.08
C GLU A 285 39.62 17.53 -44.50
N GLY A 286 39.61 16.23 -44.81
CA GLY A 286 40.70 15.32 -44.47
C GLY A 286 40.34 13.85 -44.62
N PRO A 287 41.31 12.98 -44.97
CA PRO A 287 41.07 11.54 -45.14
C PRO A 287 40.57 10.88 -43.84
N ALA A 288 41.06 11.30 -42.67
CA ALA A 288 40.61 10.75 -41.40
C ALA A 288 39.11 11.05 -41.11
N LEU A 289 38.63 12.24 -41.49
CA LEU A 289 37.24 12.66 -41.27
C LEU A 289 36.28 11.87 -42.17
N THR A 290 36.65 11.66 -43.43
CA THR A 290 35.88 10.87 -44.40
C THR A 290 35.89 9.37 -44.06
N GLU A 291 37.03 8.83 -43.62
CA GLU A 291 37.11 7.45 -43.10
C GLU A 291 36.24 7.25 -41.86
N GLU A 292 36.23 8.22 -40.93
CA GLU A 292 35.37 8.15 -39.76
C GLU A 292 33.89 8.18 -40.14
N LEU A 293 33.48 9.08 -41.03
CA LEU A 293 32.10 9.15 -41.54
C LEU A 293 31.66 7.81 -42.14
N GLU A 294 32.46 7.23 -43.03
CA GLU A 294 32.17 5.94 -43.66
C GLU A 294 32.07 4.81 -42.63
N LYS A 295 32.94 4.82 -41.62
CA LYS A 295 32.89 3.85 -40.52
C LYS A 295 31.60 3.98 -39.71
N ARG A 296 31.16 5.21 -39.37
CA ARG A 296 29.92 5.45 -38.63
C ARG A 296 28.68 5.09 -39.46
N LYS A 297 28.66 5.42 -40.76
CA LYS A 297 27.59 5.02 -41.70
C LYS A 297 27.44 3.51 -41.78
N LYS A 298 28.55 2.78 -41.99
CA LYS A 298 28.54 1.30 -42.02
C LYS A 298 28.07 0.70 -40.69
N ALA A 299 28.45 1.28 -39.57
CA ALA A 299 27.99 0.82 -38.26
C ALA A 299 26.48 1.05 -38.06
N ALA A 300 25.96 2.22 -38.45
CA ALA A 300 24.53 2.52 -38.39
C ALA A 300 23.73 1.59 -39.30
N GLN A 301 24.18 1.40 -40.54
CA GLN A 301 23.52 0.55 -41.52
C GLN A 301 23.38 -0.89 -41.02
N LYS A 302 24.43 -1.44 -40.37
CA LYS A 302 24.36 -2.79 -39.77
C LYS A 302 23.27 -2.95 -38.71
N LEU A 303 22.92 -1.89 -37.98
CA LEU A 303 21.82 -1.95 -37.01
C LEU A 303 20.47 -1.81 -37.69
N VAL A 304 20.37 -0.96 -38.71
CA VAL A 304 19.16 -0.83 -39.55
C VAL A 304 18.86 -2.15 -40.28
N ASP A 305 19.88 -2.82 -40.82
CA ASP A 305 19.74 -4.11 -41.51
C ASP A 305 19.23 -5.22 -40.57
N LYS A 306 19.40 -5.06 -39.26
CA LYS A 306 18.85 -5.93 -38.21
C LYS A 306 17.42 -5.56 -37.79
N GLY A 307 16.82 -4.55 -38.42
CA GLY A 307 15.47 -4.07 -38.10
C GLY A 307 15.39 -3.11 -36.90
N ILE A 308 16.52 -2.72 -36.31
CA ILE A 308 16.54 -1.81 -35.16
C ILE A 308 16.08 -0.41 -35.57
N GLN A 309 15.19 0.17 -34.78
CA GLN A 309 14.72 1.54 -34.95
C GLN A 309 15.42 2.47 -33.94
N PRO A 310 15.79 3.70 -34.32
CA PRO A 310 16.43 4.62 -33.38
C PRO A 310 15.44 5.12 -32.31
N GLU A 311 15.87 5.11 -31.06
CA GLU A 311 15.15 5.73 -29.94
C GLU A 311 15.92 6.97 -29.49
N ALA A 312 15.28 8.13 -29.55
CA ALA A 312 15.89 9.39 -29.09
C ALA A 312 16.02 9.39 -27.57
N PHE A 313 17.19 9.76 -27.06
CA PHE A 313 17.42 9.92 -25.63
C PHE A 313 18.24 11.17 -25.36
N GLU A 314 17.97 11.85 -24.24
CA GLU A 314 18.79 12.97 -23.78
C GLU A 314 20.10 12.42 -23.21
N GLU A 315 21.23 12.94 -23.70
CA GLU A 315 22.53 12.63 -23.10
C GLU A 315 22.57 13.30 -21.73
N GLU A 316 22.24 12.56 -20.67
CA GLU A 316 22.74 12.95 -19.35
C GLU A 316 24.27 12.89 -19.42
N GLU A 317 24.91 14.05 -19.37
CA GLU A 317 26.36 14.16 -19.27
C GLU A 317 26.79 13.48 -17.96
N ALA A 318 27.13 12.20 -18.06
CA ALA A 318 27.83 11.49 -16.99
C ALA A 318 29.19 12.17 -16.79
N LYS A 319 29.29 12.97 -15.72
CA LYS A 319 30.55 13.51 -15.18
C LYS A 319 31.35 12.44 -14.46
#